data_AF-A0A8T5UMU2-F1
#
_entry.id   AF-A0A8T5UMU2-F1
#
_cell.length_a   1.000
_cell.length_b   1.000
_cell.length_c   1.000
_cell.angle_alpha   90.00
_cell.angle_beta   90.00
_cell.angle_gamma   90.00
#
_symmetry.space_group_name_H-M   'P 1'
#
loop_
_entity.id
_entity.type
_entity.pdbx_description
1 polymer ?
#
loop_
_entity_poly.entity_id
_entity_poly.type
_entity_poly.pdbx_seq_one_letter_code
_entity_poly.pdbx_strand_id
1 'polypeptide(L)'
;MSEESKPKRKEKIIGIDLGTSNSACAVLSGTGQPEIIPAAEGRTLGGKAFPSYVAFDESGRKIVGEPARRQAVSNPDGTITAIKRKMGLSYKAKIKVGEEWKEFSPEEISAMILKKIKNDASAYLGQEVTKAVITVPAYFNDAQRTATKNAGEIAGLEVVRMINEPTAASLAYGLDKDTRGKLLKICVLDLGGGTFDITIMEYGEGVVEVLSTAGDTQLGGTDMDNAIIDWVAGNFQKKEGIDLKGDSKAMIRIKDAGEKAKIELSTTLSTQINLPYITQKDGNPVHIEVELTRAKLEQLIEPTLKRLDPIMKRAVSDAKMPASGIDKIILVGGPTRMPSVQKRFKDFFGKEPEHSVDPMECVAIGAAIQGGIIAGVVDDLLLLDVTPLSLGVETLGGVFTKLIERNSTIPTEKQQIFSTAADNQPAVT
;
A
#
# COMPACT_ATOMS: atom_id res chain seq x y z
N MET A 1 2.59 -52.38 -18.26
CA MET A 1 2.63 -51.57 -17.03
C MET A 1 2.42 -50.14 -17.48
N SER A 2 1.23 -49.59 -17.23
CA SER A 2 0.87 -48.21 -17.54
C SER A 2 1.73 -47.26 -16.73
N GLU A 3 2.39 -46.30 -17.37
CA GLU A 3 2.99 -45.15 -16.70
C GLU A 3 1.87 -44.42 -15.95
N GLU A 4 1.84 -44.56 -14.62
CA GLU A 4 1.05 -43.70 -13.76
C GLU A 4 1.50 -42.26 -14.00
N SER A 5 0.60 -41.45 -14.57
CA SER A 5 0.79 -40.02 -14.72
C SER A 5 1.07 -39.42 -13.35
N LYS A 6 2.32 -38.98 -13.12
CA LYS A 6 2.66 -38.18 -11.93
C LYS A 6 1.63 -37.05 -11.82
N PRO A 7 1.02 -36.82 -10.64
CA PRO A 7 0.02 -35.77 -10.49
C PRO A 7 0.66 -34.44 -10.93
N LYS A 8 0.08 -33.78 -11.94
CA LYS A 8 0.50 -32.43 -12.36
C LYS A 8 0.43 -31.55 -11.11
N ARG A 9 1.59 -31.09 -10.64
CA ARG A 9 1.70 -30.15 -9.52
C ARG A 9 0.88 -28.93 -9.92
N LYS A 10 -0.29 -28.71 -9.28
CA LYS A 10 -1.16 -27.57 -9.60
C LYS A 10 -0.32 -26.31 -9.44
N GLU A 11 -0.25 -25.50 -10.50
CA GLU A 11 0.44 -24.21 -10.48
C GLU A 11 -0.10 -23.38 -9.32
N LYS A 12 0.80 -22.84 -8.49
CA LYS A 12 0.42 -22.02 -7.35
C LYS A 12 0.28 -20.57 -7.81
N ILE A 13 -0.86 -19.97 -7.48
CA ILE A 13 -1.11 -18.55 -7.67
C ILE A 13 -0.73 -17.86 -6.36
N ILE A 14 0.26 -16.96 -6.39
CA ILE A 14 0.64 -16.17 -5.22
C ILE A 14 -0.22 -14.91 -5.14
N GLY A 15 -0.49 -14.45 -3.92
CA GLY A 15 -1.09 -13.14 -3.65
C GLY A 15 0.00 -12.14 -3.34
N ILE A 16 0.03 -11.01 -4.04
CA ILE A 16 1.02 -9.95 -3.85
C ILE A 16 0.31 -8.67 -3.45
N ASP A 17 0.70 -8.14 -2.29
CA ASP A 17 0.47 -6.75 -1.94
C ASP A 17 1.66 -5.91 -2.41
N LEU A 18 1.48 -5.13 -3.47
CA LEU A 18 2.51 -4.22 -3.97
C LEU A 18 2.34 -2.86 -3.30
N GLY A 19 2.94 -2.65 -2.12
CA GLY A 19 2.78 -1.42 -1.35
C GLY A 19 3.82 -0.33 -1.64
N THR A 20 3.51 0.90 -1.20
CA THR A 20 4.35 2.09 -1.41
C THR A 20 5.70 2.00 -0.70
N SER A 21 5.70 1.57 0.57
CA SER A 21 6.91 1.47 1.40
C SER A 21 7.41 0.03 1.50
N ASN A 22 6.49 -0.90 1.66
CA ASN A 22 6.75 -2.33 1.78
C ASN A 22 5.71 -3.07 0.94
N SER A 23 6.11 -4.19 0.36
CA SER A 23 5.26 -5.14 -0.33
C SER A 23 5.20 -6.45 0.45
N ALA A 24 4.16 -7.26 0.28
CA ALA A 24 4.01 -8.55 0.94
C ALA A 24 3.60 -9.63 -0.07
N CYS A 25 3.95 -10.87 0.24
CA CYS A 25 3.64 -12.03 -0.61
C CYS A 25 3.05 -13.14 0.24
N ALA A 26 1.98 -13.76 -0.25
CA ALA A 26 1.33 -14.88 0.38
C ALA A 26 1.01 -15.97 -0.63
N VAL A 27 0.79 -17.18 -0.13
CA VAL A 27 0.39 -18.32 -0.93
C VAL A 27 -0.63 -19.15 -0.16
N LEU A 28 -1.55 -19.81 -0.87
CA LEU A 28 -2.36 -20.85 -0.27
C LEU A 28 -1.54 -22.15 -0.19
N SER A 29 -1.25 -22.59 1.03
CA SER A 29 -0.52 -23.83 1.29
C SER A 29 -1.29 -25.06 0.80
N GLY A 30 -0.67 -26.24 0.85
CA GLY A 30 -1.33 -27.50 0.48
C GLY A 30 -2.53 -27.86 1.36
N THR A 31 -2.62 -27.31 2.58
CA THR A 31 -3.71 -27.52 3.53
C THR A 31 -4.88 -26.56 3.33
N GLY A 32 -4.80 -25.66 2.33
CA GLY A 32 -5.82 -24.63 2.09
C GLY A 32 -5.74 -23.44 3.04
N GLN A 33 -4.70 -23.36 3.88
CA GLN A 33 -4.46 -22.20 4.75
C GLN A 33 -3.52 -21.20 4.05
N PRO A 34 -3.81 -19.89 4.12
CA PRO A 34 -2.91 -18.88 3.57
C PRO A 34 -1.66 -18.73 4.45
N GLU A 35 -0.52 -18.51 3.81
CA GLU A 35 0.78 -18.37 4.47
C GLU A 35 1.58 -17.22 3.84
N ILE A 36 2.17 -16.36 4.68
CA ILE A 36 3.09 -15.32 4.22
C ILE A 36 4.45 -15.90 3.87
N ILE A 37 4.91 -15.59 2.66
CA ILE A 37 6.25 -15.88 2.17
C ILE A 37 7.17 -14.72 2.58
N PRO A 38 8.20 -14.95 3.42
CA PRO A 38 9.16 -13.91 3.77
C PRO A 38 10.11 -13.60 2.60
N ALA A 39 10.64 -12.39 2.58
CA ALA A 39 11.78 -12.06 1.74
C ALA A 39 13.00 -12.94 2.08
N ALA A 40 13.88 -13.20 1.12
CA ALA A 40 15.08 -14.03 1.32
C ALA A 40 15.98 -13.53 2.46
N GLU A 41 15.96 -12.23 2.76
CA GLU A 41 16.70 -11.62 3.85
C GLU A 41 16.09 -11.85 5.26
N GLY A 42 14.91 -12.48 5.34
CA GLY A 42 14.22 -12.78 6.59
C GLY A 42 13.33 -11.64 7.10
N ARG A 43 13.29 -11.43 8.42
CA ARG A 43 12.49 -10.35 9.03
C ARG A 43 13.16 -8.99 8.84
N THR A 44 12.39 -8.02 8.35
CA THR A 44 12.77 -6.61 8.18
C THR A 44 12.08 -5.74 9.24
N LEU A 45 12.31 -4.42 9.22
CA LEU A 45 11.55 -3.46 10.05
C LEU A 45 10.02 -3.55 9.79
N GLY A 46 9.62 -3.95 8.58
CA GLY A 46 8.23 -4.18 8.20
C GLY A 46 7.73 -5.61 8.43
N GLY A 47 8.43 -6.43 9.22
CA GLY A 47 8.06 -7.84 9.45
C GLY A 47 8.55 -8.75 8.31
N LYS A 48 7.70 -9.66 7.83
CA LYS A 48 8.02 -10.55 6.70
C LYS A 48 7.92 -9.87 5.32
N ALA A 49 7.83 -8.55 5.29
CA ALA A 49 7.64 -7.77 4.08
C ALA A 49 8.91 -7.63 3.24
N PHE A 50 8.70 -7.26 1.98
CA PHE A 50 9.70 -6.88 0.98
C PHE A 50 9.76 -5.35 0.92
N PRO A 51 10.83 -4.69 1.41
CA PRO A 51 10.93 -3.24 1.27
C PRO A 51 10.86 -2.80 -0.19
N SER A 52 10.02 -1.82 -0.51
CA SER A 52 9.81 -1.32 -1.88
C SER A 52 10.94 -0.35 -2.29
N TYR A 53 12.17 -0.86 -2.28
CA TYR A 53 13.41 -0.15 -2.62
C TYR A 53 14.12 -0.84 -3.78
N VAL A 54 14.59 -0.05 -4.74
CA VAL A 54 15.42 -0.51 -5.87
C VAL A 54 16.65 0.38 -5.91
N ALA A 55 17.82 -0.22 -6.04
CA ALA A 55 19.06 0.50 -6.19
C ALA A 55 19.96 -0.12 -7.26
N PHE A 56 20.86 0.68 -7.81
CA PHE A 56 21.96 0.21 -8.64
C PHE A 56 23.27 0.59 -7.95
N ASP A 57 24.16 -0.39 -7.77
CA ASP A 57 25.49 -0.12 -7.23
C ASP A 57 26.41 0.52 -8.28
N GLU A 58 27.63 0.88 -7.87
CA GLU A 58 28.65 1.48 -8.72
C GLU A 58 29.07 0.57 -9.90
N SER A 59 28.85 -0.74 -9.80
CA SER A 59 29.09 -1.69 -10.90
C SER A 59 27.90 -1.82 -11.86
N GLY A 60 26.82 -1.07 -11.62
CA GLY A 60 25.57 -1.15 -12.38
C GLY A 60 24.72 -2.36 -12.02
N ARG A 61 25.07 -3.10 -10.96
CA ARG A 61 24.29 -4.26 -10.52
C ARG A 61 23.07 -3.79 -9.73
N LYS A 62 21.93 -4.35 -10.10
CA LYS A 62 20.64 -4.10 -9.45
C LYS A 62 20.55 -4.78 -8.09
N ILE A 63 20.08 -4.04 -7.10
CA ILE A 63 19.80 -4.46 -5.73
C ILE A 63 18.34 -4.09 -5.42
N VAL A 64 17.59 -4.98 -4.77
CA VAL A 64 16.16 -4.75 -4.47
C VAL A 64 15.87 -5.19 -3.05
N GLY A 65 14.98 -4.49 -2.35
CA GLY A 65 14.53 -4.87 -1.00
C GLY A 65 15.40 -4.29 0.11
N GLU A 66 15.56 -5.08 1.17
CA GLU A 66 16.34 -4.71 2.36
C GLU A 66 17.77 -4.26 2.04
N PRO A 67 18.54 -4.93 1.16
CA PRO A 67 19.90 -4.48 0.84
C PRO A 67 19.91 -3.12 0.13
N ALA A 68 18.92 -2.83 -0.72
CA ALA A 68 18.79 -1.52 -1.38
C ALA A 68 18.46 -0.42 -0.36
N ARG A 69 17.58 -0.71 0.61
CA ARG A 69 17.26 0.21 1.72
C ARG A 69 18.50 0.57 2.53
N ARG A 70 19.32 -0.42 2.91
CA ARG A 70 20.51 -0.20 3.76
C ARG A 70 21.54 0.76 3.15
N GLN A 71 21.68 0.76 1.82
CA GLN A 71 22.63 1.63 1.12
C GLN A 71 22.03 2.94 0.60
N ALA A 72 20.75 3.23 0.89
CA ALA A 72 20.09 4.45 0.42
C ALA A 72 20.78 5.75 0.91
N VAL A 73 21.36 5.73 2.12
CA VAL A 73 22.12 6.88 2.67
C VAL A 73 23.42 7.12 1.90
N SER A 74 24.15 6.05 1.57
CA SER A 74 25.44 6.14 0.88
C SER A 74 25.30 6.36 -0.62
N ASN A 75 24.18 5.92 -1.20
CA ASN A 75 23.92 5.97 -2.64
C ASN A 75 22.51 6.53 -2.94
N PRO A 76 22.24 7.81 -2.61
CA PRO A 76 20.92 8.40 -2.80
C PRO A 76 20.54 8.50 -4.29
N ASP A 77 21.47 8.88 -5.16
CA ASP A 77 21.23 9.05 -6.60
C ASP A 77 21.01 7.73 -7.34
N GLY A 78 21.55 6.63 -6.81
CA GLY A 78 21.37 5.29 -7.34
C GLY A 78 20.19 4.53 -6.75
N THR A 79 19.39 5.15 -5.86
CA THR A 79 18.32 4.47 -5.10
C THR A 79 16.96 5.11 -5.29
N ILE A 80 15.94 4.28 -5.54
CA ILE A 80 14.54 4.67 -5.61
C ILE A 80 13.70 4.00 -4.54
N THR A 81 12.75 4.77 -4.02
CA THR A 81 11.69 4.33 -3.11
C THR A 81 10.38 5.03 -3.46
N ALA A 82 9.26 4.57 -2.86
CA ALA A 82 7.93 5.15 -3.02
C ALA A 82 7.43 5.29 -4.47
N ILE A 83 7.94 4.46 -5.39
CA ILE A 83 7.61 4.53 -6.81
C ILE A 83 6.12 4.30 -7.11
N LYS A 84 5.41 3.57 -6.23
CA LYS A 84 3.95 3.34 -6.34
C LYS A 84 3.17 4.66 -6.51
N ARG A 85 3.63 5.75 -5.88
CA ARG A 85 3.02 7.09 -6.01
C ARG A 85 3.13 7.70 -7.42
N LYS A 86 3.96 7.12 -8.29
CA LYS A 86 4.20 7.57 -9.67
C LYS A 86 3.56 6.66 -10.71
N MET A 87 2.94 5.55 -10.31
CA MET A 87 2.26 4.62 -11.23
C MET A 87 1.17 5.33 -12.03
N GLY A 88 1.06 4.99 -13.31
CA GLY A 88 0.07 5.59 -14.23
C GLY A 88 0.38 7.04 -14.64
N LEU A 89 1.50 7.61 -14.21
CA LEU A 89 1.96 8.93 -14.64
C LEU A 89 3.03 8.80 -15.73
N SER A 90 3.20 9.83 -16.55
CA SER A 90 4.30 9.94 -17.53
C SER A 90 5.69 10.19 -16.89
N TYR A 91 5.82 9.96 -15.59
CA TYR A 91 7.05 10.19 -14.82
C TYR A 91 8.18 9.27 -15.29
N LYS A 92 9.40 9.80 -15.34
CA LYS A 92 10.63 9.03 -15.58
C LYS A 92 11.58 9.19 -14.40
N ALA A 93 11.90 8.07 -13.78
CA ALA A 93 12.80 7.99 -12.66
C ALA A 93 14.25 8.02 -13.17
N LYS A 94 14.95 9.12 -12.90
CA LYS A 94 16.38 9.28 -13.23
C LYS A 94 17.23 8.66 -12.13
N ILE A 95 17.97 7.62 -12.45
CA ILE A 95 18.78 6.86 -11.49
C ILE A 95 20.21 6.77 -12.00
N LYS A 96 21.18 6.94 -11.10
CA LYS A 96 22.58 6.69 -11.39
C LYS A 96 22.87 5.18 -11.38
N VAL A 97 23.30 4.64 -12.52
CA VAL A 97 23.64 3.23 -12.72
C VAL A 97 25.13 3.17 -13.08
N GLY A 98 25.97 2.85 -12.09
CA GLY A 98 27.41 3.07 -12.20
C GLY A 98 27.73 4.56 -12.36
N GLU A 99 28.33 4.93 -13.48
CA GLU A 99 28.66 6.33 -13.79
C GLU A 99 27.60 7.03 -14.67
N GLU A 100 26.63 6.30 -15.21
CA GLU A 100 25.64 6.83 -16.15
C GLU A 100 24.30 7.13 -15.49
N TRP A 101 23.59 8.14 -16.00
CA TRP A 101 22.19 8.39 -15.64
C TRP A 101 21.27 7.64 -16.60
N LYS A 102 20.36 6.83 -16.04
CA LYS A 102 19.34 6.09 -16.81
C LYS A 102 17.95 6.48 -16.35
N GLU A 103 17.01 6.44 -17.29
CA GLU A 103 15.59 6.69 -17.03
C GLU A 103 14.82 5.38 -17.01
N PHE A 104 14.00 5.20 -16.00
CA PHE A 104 13.07 4.08 -15.88
C PHE A 104 11.65 4.57 -15.68
N SER A 105 10.69 3.84 -16.22
CA SER A 105 9.28 4.06 -15.91
C SER A 105 8.91 3.51 -14.51
N PRO A 106 7.83 3.99 -13.89
CA PRO A 106 7.29 3.42 -12.66
C PRO A 106 7.02 1.92 -12.76
N GLU A 107 6.55 1.46 -13.92
CA GLU A 107 6.26 0.06 -14.22
C GLU A 107 7.54 -0.78 -14.21
N GLU A 108 8.63 -0.29 -14.82
CA GLU A 108 9.91 -1.00 -14.86
C GLU A 108 10.49 -1.17 -13.45
N ILE A 109 10.48 -0.10 -12.63
CA ILE A 109 10.97 -0.18 -11.24
C ILE A 109 10.07 -1.10 -10.40
N SER A 110 8.74 -1.00 -10.54
CA SER A 110 7.80 -1.88 -9.84
C SER A 110 7.98 -3.35 -10.26
N ALA A 111 8.25 -3.61 -11.55
CA ALA A 111 8.56 -4.93 -12.06
C ALA A 111 9.84 -5.50 -11.44
N MET A 112 10.84 -4.67 -11.10
CA MET A 112 12.02 -5.13 -10.38
C MET A 112 11.70 -5.64 -8.97
N ILE A 113 10.75 -4.99 -8.28
CA ILE A 113 10.23 -5.42 -6.96
C ILE A 113 9.44 -6.72 -7.12
N LEU A 114 8.50 -6.77 -8.06
CA LEU A 114 7.69 -7.96 -8.35
C LEU A 114 8.55 -9.16 -8.76
N LYS A 115 9.62 -8.93 -9.53
CA LYS A 115 10.57 -9.98 -9.93
C LYS A 115 11.36 -10.51 -8.73
N LYS A 116 11.73 -9.67 -7.76
CA LYS A 116 12.32 -10.14 -6.49
C LYS A 116 11.33 -11.03 -5.75
N ILE A 117 10.08 -10.57 -5.60
CA ILE A 117 9.01 -11.33 -4.92
C ILE A 117 8.78 -12.68 -5.61
N LYS A 118 8.68 -12.71 -6.94
CA LYS A 118 8.57 -13.94 -7.75
C LYS A 118 9.72 -14.90 -7.47
N ASN A 119 10.96 -14.41 -7.50
CA ASN A 119 12.15 -15.24 -7.32
C ASN A 119 12.22 -15.83 -5.91
N ASP A 120 12.00 -15.01 -4.88
CA ASP A 120 12.03 -15.44 -3.49
C ASP A 120 10.89 -16.43 -3.20
N ALA A 121 9.68 -16.18 -3.73
CA ALA A 121 8.56 -17.10 -3.63
C ALA A 121 8.82 -18.42 -4.36
N SER A 122 9.46 -18.38 -5.53
CA SER A 122 9.83 -19.59 -6.27
C SER A 122 10.85 -20.45 -5.50
N ALA A 123 11.84 -19.79 -4.89
CA ALA A 123 12.82 -20.45 -4.03
C ALA A 123 12.15 -21.06 -2.78
N TYR A 124 11.26 -20.31 -2.13
CA TYR A 124 10.50 -20.77 -0.96
C TYR A 124 9.66 -22.02 -1.27
N LEU A 125 8.99 -22.03 -2.43
CA LEU A 125 8.09 -23.12 -2.83
C LEU A 125 8.82 -24.31 -3.49
N GLY A 126 10.10 -24.14 -3.85
CA GLY A 126 10.86 -25.13 -4.62
C GLY A 126 10.25 -25.41 -6.00
N GLN A 127 9.62 -24.42 -6.61
CA GLN A 127 9.07 -24.46 -7.97
C GLN A 127 8.94 -23.05 -8.55
N GLU A 128 8.99 -22.91 -9.86
CA GLU A 128 8.78 -21.60 -10.49
C GLU A 128 7.34 -21.10 -10.27
N VAL A 129 7.23 -19.83 -9.88
CA VAL A 129 5.96 -19.10 -9.79
C VAL A 129 5.74 -18.29 -11.07
N THR A 130 4.63 -18.54 -11.75
CA THR A 130 4.28 -17.86 -13.01
C THR A 130 3.02 -17.02 -12.93
N LYS A 131 2.15 -17.21 -11.93
CA LYS A 131 0.85 -16.55 -11.80
C LYS A 131 0.72 -15.79 -10.48
N ALA A 132 0.10 -14.63 -10.53
CA ALA A 132 -0.17 -13.82 -9.35
C ALA A 132 -1.53 -13.11 -9.38
N VAL A 133 -2.13 -12.96 -8.21
CA VAL A 133 -3.12 -11.93 -7.92
C VAL A 133 -2.37 -10.74 -7.33
N ILE A 134 -2.52 -9.55 -7.90
CA ILE A 134 -1.85 -8.33 -7.42
C ILE A 134 -2.89 -7.37 -6.87
N THR A 135 -2.63 -6.81 -5.69
CA THR A 135 -3.53 -5.81 -5.09
C THR A 135 -3.24 -4.39 -5.57
N VAL A 136 -4.27 -3.56 -5.56
CA VAL A 136 -4.19 -2.12 -5.80
C VAL A 136 -5.08 -1.34 -4.84
N PRO A 137 -4.77 -0.07 -4.55
CA PRO A 137 -5.65 0.78 -3.78
C PRO A 137 -7.02 0.87 -4.44
N ALA A 138 -8.09 0.91 -3.63
CA ALA A 138 -9.46 1.01 -4.16
C ALA A 138 -9.63 2.24 -5.05
N TYR A 139 -8.95 3.35 -4.71
CA TYR A 139 -9.01 4.63 -5.42
C TYR A 139 -8.14 4.71 -6.69
N PHE A 140 -7.45 3.64 -7.09
CA PHE A 140 -6.67 3.64 -8.33
C PHE A 140 -7.56 3.79 -9.57
N ASN A 141 -7.18 4.72 -10.44
CA ASN A 141 -7.80 4.91 -11.75
C ASN A 141 -7.34 3.84 -12.77
N ASP A 142 -7.91 3.88 -13.97
CA ASP A 142 -7.64 2.91 -15.02
C ASP A 142 -6.15 2.88 -15.46
N ALA A 143 -5.52 4.05 -15.60
CA ALA A 143 -4.11 4.16 -15.98
C ALA A 143 -3.20 3.52 -14.92
N GLN A 144 -3.48 3.73 -13.64
CA GLN A 144 -2.71 3.15 -12.53
C GLN A 144 -2.88 1.62 -12.44
N ARG A 145 -4.09 1.11 -12.66
CA ARG A 145 -4.37 -0.33 -12.71
C ARG A 145 -3.64 -0.99 -13.86
N THR A 146 -3.72 -0.40 -15.04
CA THR A 146 -3.02 -0.87 -16.25
C THR A 146 -1.50 -0.86 -16.05
N ALA A 147 -0.94 0.23 -15.52
CA ALA A 147 0.48 0.33 -15.21
C ALA A 147 0.94 -0.80 -14.24
N THR A 148 0.13 -1.10 -13.23
CA THR A 148 0.44 -2.17 -12.26
C THR A 148 0.39 -3.56 -12.89
N LYS A 149 -0.60 -3.81 -13.75
CA LYS A 149 -0.69 -5.05 -14.53
C LYS A 149 0.54 -5.23 -15.44
N ASN A 150 0.91 -4.18 -16.17
CA ASN A 150 2.09 -4.17 -17.04
C ASN A 150 3.37 -4.45 -16.24
N ALA A 151 3.51 -3.89 -15.04
CA ALA A 151 4.64 -4.20 -14.15
C ALA A 151 4.71 -5.69 -13.79
N GLY A 152 3.57 -6.34 -13.55
CA GLY A 152 3.48 -7.79 -13.36
C GLY A 152 3.95 -8.58 -14.58
N GLU A 153 3.49 -8.19 -15.77
CA GLU A 153 3.88 -8.82 -17.02
C GLU A 153 5.39 -8.67 -17.30
N ILE A 154 5.95 -7.47 -17.10
CA ILE A 154 7.41 -7.22 -17.21
C ILE A 154 8.21 -8.07 -16.21
N ALA A 155 7.64 -8.35 -15.03
CA ALA A 155 8.25 -9.22 -14.03
C ALA A 155 8.19 -10.72 -14.40
N GLY A 156 7.48 -11.08 -15.46
CA GLY A 156 7.25 -12.46 -15.89
C GLY A 156 6.20 -13.17 -15.02
N LEU A 157 5.20 -12.43 -14.55
CA LEU A 157 4.01 -12.94 -13.88
C LEU A 157 2.79 -12.74 -14.78
N GLU A 158 2.02 -13.80 -14.99
CA GLU A 158 0.66 -13.71 -15.49
C GLU A 158 -0.23 -13.17 -14.37
N VAL A 159 -0.74 -11.95 -14.55
CA VAL A 159 -1.63 -11.29 -13.59
C VAL A 159 -3.05 -11.80 -13.81
N VAL A 160 -3.42 -12.87 -13.11
CA VAL A 160 -4.71 -13.56 -13.29
C VAL A 160 -5.90 -12.73 -12.81
N ARG A 161 -5.67 -11.83 -11.84
CA ARG A 161 -6.67 -10.91 -11.30
C ARG A 161 -5.98 -9.73 -10.61
N MET A 162 -6.55 -8.56 -10.79
CA MET A 162 -6.30 -7.40 -9.92
C MET A 162 -7.42 -7.33 -8.88
N ILE A 163 -7.09 -7.17 -7.61
CA ILE A 163 -8.07 -7.04 -6.53
C ILE A 163 -7.82 -5.77 -5.74
N ASN A 164 -8.88 -5.12 -5.26
CA ASN A 164 -8.74 -3.97 -4.39
C ASN A 164 -8.21 -4.41 -3.02
N GLU A 165 -7.25 -3.65 -2.48
CA GLU A 165 -6.66 -3.86 -1.14
C GLU A 165 -7.70 -4.08 -0.04
N PRO A 166 -8.77 -3.26 0.10
CA PRO A 166 -9.78 -3.47 1.14
C PRO A 166 -10.60 -4.76 0.93
N THR A 167 -10.92 -5.10 -0.32
CA THR A 167 -11.60 -6.35 -0.65
C THR A 167 -10.74 -7.54 -0.26
N ALA A 168 -9.45 -7.52 -0.61
CA ALA A 168 -8.50 -8.55 -0.19
C ALA A 168 -8.40 -8.64 1.33
N ALA A 169 -8.27 -7.52 2.05
CA ALA A 169 -8.24 -7.50 3.50
C ALA A 169 -9.50 -8.16 4.11
N SER A 170 -10.69 -7.92 3.56
CA SER A 170 -11.92 -8.56 4.05
C SER A 170 -11.92 -10.08 3.88
N LEU A 171 -11.35 -10.59 2.77
CA LEU A 171 -11.20 -12.03 2.54
C LEU A 171 -10.30 -12.67 3.61
N ALA A 172 -9.21 -12.00 3.98
CA ALA A 172 -8.24 -12.50 4.95
C ALA A 172 -8.82 -12.70 6.35
N TYR A 173 -9.79 -11.86 6.74
CA TYR A 173 -10.44 -11.97 8.05
C TYR A 173 -11.48 -13.10 8.12
N GLY A 174 -11.65 -13.89 7.05
CA GLY A 174 -12.35 -15.17 7.12
C GLY A 174 -13.83 -15.06 7.48
N LEU A 175 -14.47 -13.98 7.04
CA LEU A 175 -15.88 -13.66 7.28
C LEU A 175 -16.85 -14.71 6.70
N ASP A 176 -16.41 -15.85 6.19
CA ASP A 176 -17.27 -16.92 5.68
C ASP A 176 -17.55 -18.05 6.69
N LYS A 177 -16.72 -18.27 7.71
CA LYS A 177 -16.85 -19.48 8.54
C LYS A 177 -17.82 -19.37 9.71
N ASP A 178 -17.91 -18.20 10.36
CA ASP A 178 -18.72 -17.99 11.59
C ASP A 178 -19.91 -17.03 11.39
N THR A 179 -20.14 -16.61 10.15
CA THR A 179 -21.03 -15.50 9.80
C THR A 179 -22.01 -15.85 8.67
N ARG A 180 -22.07 -17.13 8.28
CA ARG A 180 -23.11 -17.67 7.39
C ARG A 180 -24.49 -17.30 7.91
N GLY A 181 -25.21 -16.49 7.14
CA GLY A 181 -26.56 -16.00 7.45
C GLY A 181 -26.64 -14.67 8.20
N LYS A 182 -25.53 -13.95 8.39
CA LYS A 182 -25.54 -12.57 8.91
C LYS A 182 -25.12 -11.61 7.81
N LEU A 183 -25.89 -10.53 7.65
CA LEU A 183 -25.47 -9.33 6.94
C LEU A 183 -24.62 -8.51 7.91
N LEU A 184 -23.35 -8.32 7.57
CA LEU A 184 -22.39 -7.56 8.36
C LEU A 184 -21.94 -6.33 7.58
N LYS A 185 -21.97 -5.18 8.23
CA LYS A 185 -21.34 -3.96 7.73
C LYS A 185 -19.90 -3.91 8.21
N ILE A 186 -18.95 -4.00 7.28
CA ILE A 186 -17.52 -4.00 7.57
C ILE A 186 -16.91 -2.69 7.09
N CYS A 187 -16.08 -2.09 7.92
CA CYS A 187 -15.26 -0.94 7.56
C CYS A 187 -13.80 -1.37 7.51
N VAL A 188 -13.17 -1.27 6.35
CA VAL A 188 -11.72 -1.42 6.21
C VAL A 188 -11.08 -0.04 6.28
N LEU A 189 -10.14 0.13 7.20
CA LEU A 189 -9.34 1.34 7.39
C LEU A 189 -7.90 1.03 7.03
N ASP A 190 -7.49 1.42 5.83
CA ASP A 190 -6.14 1.25 5.32
C ASP A 190 -5.35 2.53 5.48
N LEU A 191 -4.46 2.58 6.47
CA LEU A 191 -3.53 3.67 6.66
C LEU A 191 -2.12 3.17 6.37
N GLY A 192 -1.74 3.25 5.11
CA GLY A 192 -0.42 2.85 4.62
C GLY A 192 0.67 3.89 4.85
N GLY A 193 1.83 3.65 4.25
CA GLY A 193 2.96 4.57 4.32
C GLY A 193 2.72 5.91 3.63
N GLY A 194 1.78 6.00 2.69
CA GLY A 194 1.55 7.23 1.91
C GLY A 194 0.13 7.52 1.47
N THR A 195 -0.80 6.60 1.71
CA THR A 195 -2.21 6.75 1.37
C THR A 195 -3.05 6.35 2.56
N PHE A 196 -4.24 6.94 2.65
CA PHE A 196 -5.28 6.53 3.56
C PHE A 196 -6.54 6.24 2.76
N ASP A 197 -7.05 5.02 2.87
CA ASP A 197 -8.25 4.56 2.19
C ASP A 197 -9.22 3.98 3.22
N ILE A 198 -10.49 4.33 3.09
CA ILE A 198 -11.59 3.76 3.87
C ILE A 198 -12.60 3.15 2.90
N THR A 199 -12.98 1.91 3.17
CA THR A 199 -14.00 1.21 2.38
C THR A 199 -15.02 0.59 3.31
N ILE A 200 -16.30 0.90 3.06
CA ILE A 200 -17.43 0.32 3.77
C ILE A 200 -18.07 -0.71 2.86
N MET A 201 -18.24 -1.92 3.37
CA MET A 201 -18.75 -3.06 2.62
C MET A 201 -19.85 -3.76 3.41
N GLU A 202 -20.74 -4.42 2.69
CA GLU A 202 -21.64 -5.42 3.24
C GLU A 202 -21.11 -6.81 2.91
N TYR A 203 -21.11 -7.68 3.91
CA TYR A 203 -20.83 -9.09 3.75
C TYR A 203 -22.05 -9.91 4.17
N GLY A 204 -22.50 -10.83 3.34
CA GLY A 204 -23.53 -11.80 3.70
C GLY A 204 -23.79 -12.78 2.57
N GLU A 205 -24.21 -14.00 2.93
CA GLU A 205 -24.60 -15.06 1.98
C GLU A 205 -23.57 -15.36 0.88
N GLY A 206 -22.27 -15.23 1.19
CA GLY A 206 -21.20 -15.46 0.22
C GLY A 206 -20.97 -14.30 -0.76
N VAL A 207 -21.55 -13.13 -0.49
CA VAL A 207 -21.39 -11.91 -1.27
C VAL A 207 -20.66 -10.85 -0.44
N VAL A 208 -19.66 -10.19 -1.05
CA VAL A 208 -19.06 -8.95 -0.55
C VAL A 208 -19.47 -7.83 -1.50
N GLU A 209 -20.21 -6.84 -1.00
CA GLU A 209 -20.59 -5.66 -1.77
C GLU A 209 -19.95 -4.40 -1.20
N VAL A 210 -19.24 -3.65 -2.03
CA VAL A 210 -18.70 -2.35 -1.62
C VAL A 210 -19.79 -1.30 -1.67
N LEU A 211 -20.12 -0.70 -0.52
CA LEU A 211 -21.14 0.35 -0.41
C LEU A 211 -20.57 1.74 -0.69
N SER A 212 -19.34 1.98 -0.22
CA SER A 212 -18.64 3.24 -0.47
C SER A 212 -17.13 3.07 -0.31
N THR A 213 -16.38 3.88 -1.04
CA THR A 213 -14.95 4.06 -0.83
C THR A 213 -14.58 5.55 -0.83
N ALA A 214 -13.63 5.94 0.02
CA ALA A 214 -13.06 7.27 0.07
C ALA A 214 -11.59 7.19 0.49
N GLY A 215 -10.79 8.19 0.15
CA GLY A 215 -9.38 8.19 0.53
C GLY A 215 -8.66 9.51 0.27
N ASP A 216 -7.38 9.54 0.63
CA ASP A 216 -6.40 10.58 0.33
C ASP A 216 -5.07 9.91 -0.08
N THR A 217 -4.64 10.16 -1.31
CA THR A 217 -3.43 9.57 -1.90
C THR A 217 -2.13 10.22 -1.40
N GLN A 218 -2.23 11.21 -0.52
CA GLN A 218 -1.13 11.97 0.07
C GLN A 218 -1.29 12.12 1.59
N LEU A 219 -1.69 11.04 2.25
CA LEU A 219 -1.86 10.98 3.71
C LEU A 219 -1.43 9.61 4.20
N GLY A 220 -0.40 9.53 5.06
CA GLY A 220 -0.01 8.25 5.65
C GLY A 220 1.14 8.33 6.64
N GLY A 221 1.79 7.19 6.86
CA GLY A 221 2.93 7.09 7.77
C GLY A 221 4.09 8.03 7.46
N THR A 222 4.30 8.39 6.19
CA THR A 222 5.35 9.34 5.75
C THR A 222 5.11 10.74 6.31
N ASP A 223 3.86 11.21 6.38
CA ASP A 223 3.52 12.52 6.94
C ASP A 223 3.84 12.56 8.45
N MET A 224 3.64 11.43 9.12
CA MET A 224 4.01 11.26 10.53
C MET A 224 5.54 11.27 10.71
N ASP A 225 6.27 10.60 9.82
CA ASP A 225 7.73 10.62 9.81
C ASP A 225 8.27 12.04 9.59
N ASN A 226 7.70 12.77 8.62
CA ASN A 226 8.07 14.16 8.34
C ASN A 226 7.87 15.08 9.55
N ALA A 227 6.79 14.92 10.32
CA ALA A 227 6.57 15.68 11.54
C ALA A 227 7.66 15.42 12.60
N ILE A 228 8.17 14.18 12.69
CA ILE A 228 9.29 13.83 13.58
C ILE A 228 10.59 14.45 13.05
N ILE A 229 10.85 14.34 11.73
CA ILE A 229 12.04 14.89 11.08
C ILE A 229 12.13 16.39 11.31
N ASP A 230 11.04 17.13 11.06
CA ASP A 230 11.00 18.58 11.26
C ASP A 230 11.23 18.96 12.73
N TRP A 231 10.67 18.18 13.67
CA TRP A 231 10.90 18.38 15.10
C TRP A 231 12.36 18.13 15.50
N VAL A 232 12.97 17.04 15.04
CA VAL A 232 14.38 16.71 15.31
C VAL A 232 15.31 17.77 14.71
N ALA A 233 15.16 18.08 13.43
CA ALA A 233 15.98 19.07 12.74
C ALA A 233 15.81 20.47 13.34
N GLY A 234 14.58 20.87 13.67
CA GLY A 234 14.29 22.15 14.31
C GLY A 234 14.89 22.27 15.71
N ASN A 235 14.87 21.20 16.51
CA ASN A 235 15.53 21.19 17.82
C ASN A 235 17.06 21.27 17.68
N PHE A 236 17.61 20.53 16.72
CA PHE A 236 19.05 20.57 16.43
C PHE A 236 19.50 21.97 16.01
N GLN A 237 18.78 22.61 15.10
CA GLN A 237 19.07 23.99 14.67
C GLN A 237 19.00 24.98 15.83
N LYS A 238 18.00 24.86 16.72
CA LYS A 238 17.90 25.72 17.91
C LYS A 238 19.05 25.53 18.89
N LYS A 239 19.53 24.29 19.06
CA LYS A 239 20.59 23.94 20.00
C LYS A 239 21.98 24.27 19.46
N GLU A 240 22.25 23.90 18.22
CA GLU A 240 23.59 23.94 17.62
C GLU A 240 23.80 25.12 16.67
N GLY A 241 22.72 25.79 16.24
CA GLY A 241 22.77 26.89 15.27
C GLY A 241 23.00 26.44 13.83
N ILE A 242 22.89 25.15 13.52
CA ILE A 242 23.16 24.56 12.21
C ILE A 242 21.86 24.04 11.60
N ASP A 243 21.58 24.44 10.35
CA ASP A 243 20.47 23.88 9.58
C ASP A 243 20.92 22.64 8.80
N LEU A 244 20.34 21.48 9.13
CA LEU A 244 20.62 20.21 8.47
C LEU A 244 19.81 20.00 7.19
N LYS A 245 18.82 20.86 6.88
CA LYS A 245 17.93 20.66 5.72
C LYS A 245 18.66 20.64 4.37
N GLY A 246 19.81 21.29 4.28
CA GLY A 246 20.67 21.28 3.09
C GLY A 246 21.57 20.03 2.97
N ASP A 247 21.72 19.24 4.03
CA ASP A 247 22.55 18.03 4.04
C ASP A 247 21.69 16.80 3.78
N SER A 248 21.67 16.35 2.52
CA SER A 248 20.87 15.20 2.10
C SER A 248 21.20 13.92 2.88
N LYS A 249 22.47 13.71 3.25
CA LYS A 249 22.89 12.52 4.02
C LYS A 249 22.39 12.60 5.44
N ALA A 250 22.51 13.76 6.09
CA ALA A 250 21.97 13.97 7.43
C ALA A 250 20.45 13.78 7.45
N MET A 251 19.73 14.33 6.46
CA MET A 251 18.28 14.22 6.39
C MET A 251 17.79 12.79 6.18
N ILE A 252 18.47 11.96 5.38
CA ILE A 252 18.12 10.53 5.25
C ILE A 252 18.34 9.81 6.59
N ARG A 253 19.44 10.08 7.29
CA ARG A 253 19.71 9.48 8.62
C ARG A 253 18.66 9.88 9.66
N ILE A 254 18.22 11.14 9.66
CA ILE A 254 17.14 11.63 10.53
C ILE A 254 15.83 10.94 10.18
N LYS A 255 15.52 10.79 8.89
CA LYS A 255 14.33 10.08 8.42
C LYS A 255 14.30 8.64 8.92
N ASP A 256 15.37 7.87 8.69
CA ASP A 256 15.43 6.46 9.10
C ASP A 256 15.30 6.30 10.62
N ALA A 257 15.96 7.16 11.39
CA ALA A 257 15.86 7.13 12.85
C ALA A 257 14.49 7.59 13.36
N GLY A 258 13.86 8.56 12.69
CA GLY A 258 12.51 9.04 13.00
C GLY A 258 11.45 7.97 12.74
N GLU A 259 11.51 7.29 11.60
CA GLU A 259 10.61 6.17 11.28
C GLU A 259 10.79 5.02 12.29
N LYS A 260 12.04 4.65 12.60
CA LYS A 260 12.33 3.64 13.61
C LYS A 260 11.75 4.01 14.98
N ALA A 261 11.96 5.25 15.43
CA ALA A 261 11.43 5.73 16.69
C ALA A 261 9.89 5.72 16.73
N LYS A 262 9.23 6.12 15.63
CA LYS A 262 7.77 6.03 15.48
C LYS A 262 7.25 4.60 15.65
N ILE A 263 7.92 3.64 15.02
CA ILE A 263 7.57 2.22 15.10
C ILE A 263 7.74 1.70 16.54
N GLU A 264 8.88 1.97 17.18
CA GLU A 264 9.14 1.57 18.57
C GLU A 264 8.11 2.13 19.55
N LEU A 265 7.73 3.40 19.39
CA LEU A 265 6.74 4.07 20.25
C LEU A 265 5.31 3.51 20.12
N SER A 266 5.05 2.65 19.13
CA SER A 266 3.79 1.90 19.06
C SER A 266 3.66 0.88 20.19
N THR A 267 4.79 0.42 20.77
CA THR A 267 4.82 -0.54 21.88
C THR A 267 5.49 0.00 23.14
N THR A 268 6.41 0.98 23.03
CA THR A 268 7.10 1.62 24.17
C THR A 268 6.57 3.03 24.46
N LEU A 269 6.84 3.54 25.67
CA LEU A 269 6.43 4.90 26.09
C LEU A 269 7.45 5.98 25.72
N SER A 270 8.73 5.62 25.58
CA SER A 270 9.79 6.49 25.07
C SER A 270 10.84 5.68 24.30
N THR A 271 11.63 6.38 23.49
CA THR A 271 12.81 5.87 22.79
C THR A 271 13.83 7.00 22.59
N GLN A 272 15.06 6.65 22.23
CA GLN A 272 16.12 7.62 21.93
C GLN A 272 16.44 7.65 20.45
N ILE A 273 16.46 8.86 19.88
CA ILE A 273 17.06 9.13 18.57
C ILE A 273 18.51 9.52 18.82
N ASN A 274 19.42 8.61 18.50
CA ASN A 274 20.86 8.80 18.63
C ASN A 274 21.55 8.70 17.25
N LEU A 275 22.04 9.82 16.75
CA LEU A 275 22.76 9.93 15.47
C LEU A 275 24.13 10.57 15.71
N PRO A 276 25.18 9.75 15.91
CA PRO A 276 26.51 10.29 16.10
C PRO A 276 27.10 10.80 14.79
N TYR A 277 27.98 11.81 14.85
CA TYR A 277 28.64 12.39 13.67
C TYR A 277 27.63 12.80 12.59
N ILE A 278 26.58 13.52 12.98
CA ILE A 278 25.54 13.95 12.02
C ILE A 278 26.09 15.04 11.10
N THR A 279 26.92 15.94 11.63
CA THR A 279 27.58 17.02 10.91
C THR A 279 28.82 17.49 11.71
N GLN A 280 29.46 18.57 11.26
CA GLN A 280 30.59 19.20 11.96
C GLN A 280 30.32 20.68 12.22
N LYS A 281 30.87 21.20 13.33
CA LYS A 281 30.90 22.63 13.69
C LYS A 281 32.32 23.00 14.10
N ASP A 282 32.92 23.97 13.42
CA ASP A 282 34.29 24.43 13.69
C ASP A 282 35.32 23.27 13.70
N GLY A 283 35.14 22.29 12.82
CA GLY A 283 35.98 21.09 12.72
C GLY A 283 35.69 19.99 13.76
N ASN A 284 34.78 20.24 14.71
CA ASN A 284 34.38 19.25 15.71
C ASN A 284 33.11 18.50 15.26
N PRO A 285 33.04 17.17 15.44
CA PRO A 285 31.84 16.42 15.14
C PRO A 285 30.70 16.78 16.09
N VAL A 286 29.49 16.87 15.54
CA VAL A 286 28.26 17.14 16.28
C VAL A 286 27.32 15.94 16.15
N HIS A 287 26.51 15.70 17.18
CA HIS A 287 25.65 14.53 17.32
C HIS A 287 24.19 14.97 17.56
N ILE A 288 23.22 14.14 17.19
CA ILE A 288 21.83 14.27 17.68
C ILE A 288 21.63 13.20 18.74
N GLU A 289 21.29 13.63 19.95
CA GLU A 289 20.82 12.76 21.03
C GLU A 289 19.57 13.41 21.62
N VAL A 290 18.41 12.80 21.36
CA VAL A 290 17.13 13.31 21.83
C VAL A 290 16.21 12.15 22.23
N GLU A 291 15.57 12.28 23.39
CA GLU A 291 14.50 11.38 23.81
C GLU A 291 13.18 11.80 23.13
N LEU A 292 12.49 10.85 22.51
CA LEU A 292 11.15 11.01 21.99
C LEU A 292 10.18 10.16 22.81
N THR A 293 9.19 10.80 23.42
CA THR A 293 8.12 10.11 24.16
C THR A 293 6.90 9.87 23.26
N ARG A 294 6.08 8.86 23.59
CA ARG A 294 4.82 8.58 22.88
C ARG A 294 3.89 9.79 22.91
N ALA A 295 3.76 10.44 24.06
CA ALA A 295 2.96 11.66 24.19
C ALA A 295 3.45 12.77 23.26
N LYS A 296 4.77 12.93 23.09
CA LYS A 296 5.32 13.90 22.16
C LYS A 296 5.06 13.51 20.71
N LEU A 297 5.23 12.24 20.35
CA LEU A 297 4.88 11.72 19.02
C LEU A 297 3.41 12.01 18.69
N GLU A 298 2.50 11.68 19.60
CA GLU A 298 1.06 11.92 19.42
C GLU A 298 0.74 13.41 19.23
N GLN A 299 1.42 14.29 19.97
CA GLN A 299 1.32 15.74 19.75
C GLN A 299 1.77 16.15 18.34
N LEU A 300 2.88 15.59 17.85
CA LEU A 300 3.45 15.95 16.54
C LEU A 300 2.57 15.49 15.38
N ILE A 301 1.91 14.33 15.51
CA ILE A 301 1.11 13.74 14.42
C ILE A 301 -0.38 14.10 14.48
N GLU A 302 -0.88 14.74 15.53
CA GLU A 302 -2.30 15.12 15.64
C GLU A 302 -2.83 15.90 14.42
N PRO A 303 -2.07 16.83 13.78
CA PRO A 303 -2.50 17.44 12.52
C PRO A 303 -2.76 16.42 11.41
N THR A 304 -1.93 15.40 11.30
CA THR A 304 -2.09 14.28 10.35
C THR A 304 -3.33 13.45 10.71
N LEU A 305 -3.54 13.12 11.99
CA LEU A 305 -4.72 12.35 12.43
C LEU A 305 -6.03 13.09 12.17
N LYS A 306 -6.06 14.42 12.33
CA LYS A 306 -7.25 15.25 12.02
C LYS A 306 -7.67 15.18 10.56
N ARG A 307 -6.74 14.90 9.63
CA ARG A 307 -7.07 14.73 8.20
C ARG A 307 -7.86 13.46 7.91
N LEU A 308 -7.84 12.46 8.81
CA LEU A 308 -8.60 11.22 8.67
C LEU A 308 -10.12 11.46 8.82
N ASP A 309 -10.53 12.34 9.74
CA ASP A 309 -11.93 12.58 10.09
C ASP A 309 -12.84 12.94 8.90
N PRO A 310 -12.54 13.95 8.06
CA PRO A 310 -13.42 14.30 6.95
C PRO A 310 -13.54 13.18 5.91
N ILE A 311 -12.52 12.32 5.80
CA ILE A 311 -12.52 11.17 4.88
C ILE A 311 -13.44 10.08 5.45
N MET A 312 -13.32 9.77 6.75
CA MET A 312 -14.21 8.81 7.42
C MET A 312 -15.67 9.26 7.39
N LYS A 313 -15.94 10.55 7.64
CA LYS A 313 -17.30 11.13 7.54
C LYS A 313 -17.90 10.99 6.14
N ARG A 314 -17.07 11.19 5.10
CA ARG A 314 -17.49 11.08 3.71
C ARG A 314 -17.89 9.65 3.35
N ALA A 315 -17.09 8.66 3.73
CA ALA A 315 -17.41 7.26 3.46
C ALA A 315 -18.73 6.84 4.11
N VAL A 316 -18.92 7.15 5.39
CA VAL A 316 -20.15 6.84 6.12
C VAL A 316 -21.37 7.54 5.51
N SER A 317 -21.21 8.79 5.08
CA SER A 317 -22.25 9.55 4.35
C SER A 317 -22.58 8.93 2.99
N ASP A 318 -21.56 8.54 2.21
CA ASP A 318 -21.71 7.95 0.89
C ASP A 318 -22.38 6.55 0.98
N ALA A 319 -22.08 5.79 2.04
CA ALA A 319 -22.75 4.53 2.37
C ALA A 319 -24.17 4.72 2.93
N LYS A 320 -24.63 5.97 3.15
CA LYS A 320 -25.96 6.31 3.67
C LYS A 320 -26.30 5.60 5.00
N MET A 321 -25.33 5.51 5.90
CA MET A 321 -25.49 4.85 7.20
C MET A 321 -24.82 5.66 8.31
N PRO A 322 -25.15 5.45 9.60
CA PRO A 322 -24.41 6.04 10.71
C PRO A 322 -23.11 5.27 10.98
N ALA A 323 -22.10 5.94 11.54
CA ALA A 323 -20.82 5.31 11.91
C ALA A 323 -21.00 4.16 12.93
N SER A 324 -21.97 4.30 13.84
CA SER A 324 -22.34 3.25 14.81
C SER A 324 -22.99 2.01 14.18
N GLY A 325 -23.36 2.07 12.90
CA GLY A 325 -23.93 0.94 12.15
C GLY A 325 -22.87 -0.03 11.62
N ILE A 326 -21.58 0.22 11.85
CA ILE A 326 -20.50 -0.70 11.46
C ILE A 326 -20.42 -1.87 12.44
N ASP A 327 -20.45 -3.08 11.91
CA ASP A 327 -20.37 -4.33 12.67
C ASP A 327 -18.94 -4.72 13.01
N LYS A 328 -18.01 -4.55 12.06
CA LYS A 328 -16.60 -4.91 12.20
C LYS A 328 -15.70 -3.85 11.57
N ILE A 329 -14.56 -3.59 12.23
CA ILE A 329 -13.55 -2.66 11.73
C ILE A 329 -12.28 -3.45 11.48
N ILE A 330 -11.80 -3.46 10.24
CA ILE A 330 -10.56 -4.13 9.83
C ILE A 330 -9.48 -3.07 9.65
N LEU A 331 -8.31 -3.29 10.25
CA LEU A 331 -7.16 -2.40 10.10
C LEU A 331 -6.20 -2.96 9.06
N VAL A 332 -5.71 -2.07 8.20
CA VAL A 332 -4.70 -2.37 7.18
C VAL A 332 -3.61 -1.30 7.22
N GLY A 333 -2.36 -1.72 7.03
CA GLY A 333 -1.20 -0.82 6.98
C GLY A 333 -0.54 -0.59 8.34
N GLY A 334 0.79 -0.49 8.33
CA GLY A 334 1.64 -0.43 9.53
C GLY A 334 1.29 0.70 10.52
N PRO A 335 1.05 1.94 10.08
CA PRO A 335 0.62 3.04 10.94
C PRO A 335 -0.62 2.74 11.80
N THR A 336 -1.51 1.83 11.39
CA THR A 336 -2.67 1.43 12.20
C THR A 336 -2.30 0.70 13.50
N ARG A 337 -1.04 0.30 13.68
CA ARG A 337 -0.54 -0.26 14.95
C ARG A 337 -0.40 0.79 16.05
N MET A 338 -0.39 2.07 15.70
CA MET A 338 -0.22 3.15 16.67
C MET A 338 -1.47 3.26 17.58
N PRO A 339 -1.31 3.32 18.92
CA PRO A 339 -2.43 3.42 19.84
C PRO A 339 -3.33 4.64 19.59
N SER A 340 -2.76 5.79 19.24
CA SER A 340 -3.53 7.01 18.95
C SER A 340 -4.37 6.91 17.67
N VAL A 341 -3.88 6.19 16.66
CA VAL A 341 -4.62 5.91 15.41
C VAL A 341 -5.81 5.00 15.73
N GLN A 342 -5.59 3.89 16.43
CA GLN A 342 -6.66 2.97 16.80
C GLN A 342 -7.70 3.64 17.71
N LYS A 343 -7.24 4.46 18.67
CA LYS A 343 -8.13 5.24 19.52
C LYS A 343 -9.00 6.19 18.70
N ARG A 344 -8.44 6.89 17.71
CA ARG A 344 -9.20 7.79 16.83
C ARG A 344 -10.26 7.04 16.04
N PHE A 345 -9.93 5.86 15.52
CA PHE A 345 -10.90 5.00 14.81
C PHE A 345 -11.99 4.49 15.74
N LYS A 346 -11.62 3.97 16.92
CA LYS A 346 -12.57 3.53 17.94
C LYS A 346 -13.51 4.65 18.36
N ASP A 347 -12.99 5.84 18.63
CA ASP A 347 -13.79 7.00 19.05
C ASP A 347 -14.77 7.44 17.94
N PHE A 348 -14.37 7.33 16.67
CA PHE A 348 -15.22 7.70 15.53
C PHE A 348 -16.36 6.70 15.28
N PHE A 349 -16.05 5.39 15.31
CA PHE A 349 -17.03 4.35 15.01
C PHE A 349 -17.76 3.80 16.25
N GLY A 350 -17.27 4.10 17.45
CA GLY A 350 -17.80 3.56 18.70
C GLY A 350 -17.57 2.06 18.88
N LYS A 351 -16.60 1.48 18.16
CA LYS A 351 -16.35 0.03 18.14
C LYS A 351 -14.86 -0.28 18.09
N GLU A 352 -14.48 -1.39 18.71
CA GLU A 352 -13.10 -1.88 18.69
C GLU A 352 -12.71 -2.44 17.32
N PRO A 353 -11.49 -2.16 16.84
CA PRO A 353 -10.95 -2.82 15.67
C PRO A 353 -10.68 -4.32 15.89
N GLU A 354 -10.76 -5.08 14.81
CA GLU A 354 -10.39 -6.49 14.78
C GLU A 354 -8.86 -6.64 14.79
N HIS A 355 -8.37 -7.65 15.51
CA HIS A 355 -6.95 -7.94 15.68
C HIS A 355 -6.55 -9.38 15.32
N SER A 356 -7.45 -10.13 14.67
CA SER A 356 -7.23 -11.54 14.34
C SER A 356 -6.22 -11.77 13.21
N VAL A 357 -5.99 -10.77 12.36
CA VAL A 357 -5.02 -10.83 11.26
C VAL A 357 -4.07 -9.64 11.34
N ASP A 358 -2.80 -9.86 11.01
CA ASP A 358 -1.79 -8.81 11.01
C ASP A 358 -2.12 -7.75 9.93
N PRO A 359 -2.20 -6.44 10.28
CA PRO A 359 -2.55 -5.37 9.34
C PRO A 359 -1.51 -5.16 8.22
N MET A 360 -0.30 -5.69 8.36
CA MET A 360 0.75 -5.64 7.33
C MET A 360 0.71 -6.85 6.38
N GLU A 361 -0.04 -7.89 6.73
CA GLU A 361 -0.06 -9.18 6.01
C GLU A 361 -1.43 -9.49 5.40
N CYS A 362 -2.51 -8.93 5.94
CA CYS A 362 -3.89 -9.24 5.56
C CYS A 362 -4.19 -9.04 4.07
N VAL A 363 -3.63 -8.01 3.43
CA VAL A 363 -3.88 -7.73 2.01
C VAL A 363 -3.30 -8.84 1.13
N ALA A 364 -2.04 -9.23 1.37
CA ALA A 364 -1.40 -10.31 0.62
C ALA A 364 -2.09 -11.66 0.88
N ILE A 365 -2.48 -11.93 2.13
CA ILE A 365 -3.27 -13.11 2.51
C ILE A 365 -4.57 -13.17 1.72
N GLY A 366 -5.32 -12.07 1.67
CA GLY A 366 -6.55 -11.96 0.91
C GLY A 366 -6.37 -12.21 -0.59
N ALA A 367 -5.32 -11.65 -1.17
CA ALA A 367 -4.96 -11.89 -2.56
C ALA A 367 -4.62 -13.37 -2.83
N ALA A 368 -3.99 -14.06 -1.88
CA ALA A 368 -3.69 -15.48 -2.01
C ALA A 368 -4.95 -16.36 -1.87
N ILE A 369 -5.90 -15.97 -1.01
CA ILE A 369 -7.23 -16.60 -0.94
C ILE A 369 -7.95 -16.44 -2.28
N GLN A 370 -7.94 -15.24 -2.87
CA GLN A 370 -8.51 -15.00 -4.20
C GLN A 370 -7.85 -15.89 -5.27
N GLY A 371 -6.52 -16.05 -5.23
CA GLY A 371 -5.81 -16.99 -6.08
C GLY A 371 -6.27 -18.44 -5.87
N GLY A 372 -6.55 -18.82 -4.61
CA GLY A 372 -7.13 -20.10 -4.24
C GLY A 372 -8.52 -20.34 -4.83
N ILE A 373 -9.39 -19.33 -4.81
CA ILE A 373 -10.72 -19.37 -5.43
C ILE A 373 -10.59 -19.58 -6.95
N ILE A 374 -9.75 -18.80 -7.62
CA ILE A 374 -9.49 -18.93 -9.06
C ILE A 374 -8.93 -20.31 -9.43
N ALA A 375 -8.10 -20.90 -8.56
CA ALA A 375 -7.55 -22.24 -8.74
C ALA A 375 -8.53 -23.38 -8.38
N GLY A 376 -9.74 -23.07 -7.90
CA GLY A 376 -10.74 -24.03 -7.45
C GLY A 376 -10.34 -24.81 -6.20
N VAL A 377 -9.58 -24.19 -5.29
CA VAL A 377 -9.11 -24.78 -4.02
C VAL A 377 -9.90 -24.24 -2.82
N VAL A 378 -10.56 -23.09 -2.97
CA VAL A 378 -11.40 -22.44 -1.96
C VAL A 378 -12.80 -22.26 -2.55
N ASP A 379 -13.83 -22.34 -1.71
CA ASP A 379 -15.23 -22.12 -2.12
C ASP A 379 -15.39 -20.72 -2.76
N ASP A 380 -16.28 -20.64 -3.74
CA ASP A 380 -16.46 -19.43 -4.54
C ASP A 380 -17.15 -18.33 -3.71
N LEU A 381 -16.64 -17.10 -3.84
CA LEU A 381 -17.18 -15.91 -3.18
C LEU A 381 -17.49 -14.86 -4.25
N LEU A 382 -18.72 -14.35 -4.24
CA LEU A 382 -19.11 -13.29 -5.16
C LEU A 382 -18.60 -11.94 -4.65
N LEU A 383 -17.75 -11.29 -5.43
CA LEU A 383 -17.23 -9.96 -5.15
C LEU A 383 -17.92 -8.94 -6.05
N LEU A 384 -18.70 -8.04 -5.44
CA LEU A 384 -19.33 -6.89 -6.08
C LEU A 384 -18.57 -5.63 -5.68
N ASP A 385 -17.65 -5.21 -6.54
CA ASP A 385 -16.84 -4.01 -6.34
C ASP A 385 -17.52 -2.79 -6.96
N VAL A 386 -16.97 -1.58 -6.75
CA VAL A 386 -17.51 -0.33 -7.30
C VAL A 386 -16.43 0.54 -7.95
N THR A 387 -16.84 1.44 -8.85
CA THR A 387 -15.92 2.48 -9.37
C THR A 387 -15.63 3.55 -8.30
N PRO A 388 -14.37 3.90 -8.00
CA PRO A 388 -14.04 4.91 -6.99
C PRO A 388 -14.33 6.36 -7.43
N LEU A 389 -14.43 6.57 -8.75
CA LEU A 389 -14.56 7.89 -9.37
C LEU A 389 -15.74 7.91 -10.34
N SER A 390 -16.37 9.07 -10.49
CA SER A 390 -17.36 9.26 -11.55
C SER A 390 -16.62 9.28 -12.89
N LEU A 391 -17.12 8.50 -13.85
CA LEU A 391 -16.61 8.45 -15.22
C LEU A 391 -17.55 9.25 -16.11
N GLY A 392 -16.99 10.03 -17.02
CA GLY A 392 -17.74 10.94 -17.85
C GLY A 392 -16.90 11.49 -18.99
N VAL A 393 -17.50 12.39 -19.77
CA VAL A 393 -16.86 13.06 -20.89
C VAL A 393 -16.92 14.56 -20.70
N GLU A 394 -15.96 15.27 -21.29
CA GLU A 394 -16.05 16.72 -21.43
C GLU A 394 -17.12 17.04 -22.48
N THR A 395 -17.93 18.05 -22.21
CA THR A 395 -18.97 18.56 -23.11
C THR A 395 -18.76 20.04 -23.35
N LEU A 396 -19.52 20.62 -24.31
CA LEU A 396 -19.39 22.02 -24.72
C LEU A 396 -19.27 22.96 -23.51
N GLY A 397 -18.25 23.82 -23.54
CA GLY A 397 -17.97 24.77 -22.47
C GLY A 397 -17.08 24.21 -21.35
N GLY A 398 -16.40 23.08 -21.57
CA GLY A 398 -15.49 22.49 -20.58
C GLY A 398 -16.21 21.84 -19.40
N VAL A 399 -17.48 21.45 -19.60
CA VAL A 399 -18.32 20.89 -18.54
C VAL A 399 -18.11 19.38 -18.49
N PHE A 400 -17.71 18.85 -17.34
CA PHE A 400 -17.62 17.41 -17.11
C PHE A 400 -19.02 16.80 -16.93
N THR A 401 -19.51 16.14 -17.97
CA THR A 401 -20.80 15.44 -17.95
C THR A 401 -20.56 13.99 -17.53
N LYS A 402 -21.03 13.65 -16.33
CA LYS A 402 -20.90 12.31 -15.76
C LYS A 402 -21.83 11.31 -16.44
N LEU A 403 -21.29 10.13 -16.72
CA LEU A 403 -22.02 8.99 -17.28
C LEU A 403 -22.26 7.92 -16.23
N ILE A 404 -21.18 7.48 -15.57
CA ILE A 404 -21.21 6.50 -14.50
C ILE A 404 -20.82 7.23 -13.22
N GLU A 405 -21.67 7.19 -12.20
CA GLU A 405 -21.38 7.84 -10.93
C GLU A 405 -20.37 7.02 -10.11
N ARG A 406 -19.56 7.71 -9.29
CA ARG A 406 -18.75 7.05 -8.27
C ARG A 406 -19.60 6.14 -7.39
N ASN A 407 -19.01 5.06 -6.91
CA ASN A 407 -19.64 3.96 -6.18
C ASN A 407 -20.69 3.16 -6.97
N SER A 408 -20.73 3.26 -8.31
CA SER A 408 -21.54 2.33 -9.12
C SER A 408 -20.88 0.95 -9.16
N THR A 409 -21.66 -0.10 -8.91
CA THR A 409 -21.23 -1.51 -8.93
C THR A 409 -20.63 -1.89 -10.27
N ILE A 410 -19.54 -2.67 -10.28
CA ILE A 410 -18.89 -3.17 -11.50
C ILE A 410 -18.99 -4.69 -11.61
N PRO A 411 -19.20 -5.24 -12.82
CA PRO A 411 -19.28 -4.55 -14.12
C PRO A 411 -20.60 -3.78 -14.33
N THR A 412 -20.55 -2.66 -15.04
CA THR A 412 -21.72 -1.84 -15.41
C THR A 412 -21.58 -1.25 -16.80
N GLU A 413 -22.72 -0.94 -17.44
CA GLU A 413 -22.80 -0.25 -18.72
C GLU A 413 -23.69 1.00 -18.60
N LYS A 414 -23.33 2.06 -19.33
CA LYS A 414 -24.15 3.27 -19.45
C LYS A 414 -24.08 3.82 -20.88
N GLN A 415 -25.23 4.19 -21.43
CA GLN A 415 -25.34 4.86 -22.71
C GLN A 415 -25.96 6.25 -22.55
N GLN A 416 -25.43 7.24 -23.28
CA GLN A 416 -25.99 8.58 -23.41
C GLN A 416 -25.75 9.07 -24.85
N ILE A 417 -26.77 9.72 -25.43
CA ILE A 417 -26.69 10.29 -26.77
C ILE A 417 -26.16 11.72 -26.66
N PHE A 418 -25.13 12.04 -27.44
CA PHE A 418 -24.58 13.39 -27.61
C PHE A 418 -24.85 13.88 -29.04
N SER A 419 -24.78 15.18 -29.26
CA SER A 419 -24.96 15.80 -30.57
C SER A 419 -23.94 16.92 -30.80
N THR A 420 -23.89 17.43 -32.02
CA THR A 420 -22.98 18.51 -32.43
C THR A 420 -23.30 19.81 -31.71
N ALA A 421 -22.26 20.57 -31.40
CA ALA A 421 -22.37 21.88 -30.74
C ALA A 421 -22.53 23.05 -31.73
N ALA A 422 -22.28 22.81 -33.02
CA ALA A 422 -22.40 23.80 -34.08
C ALA A 422 -22.92 23.19 -35.39
N ASP A 423 -23.51 24.03 -36.24
CA ASP A 423 -23.98 23.65 -37.56
C ASP A 423 -22.83 23.12 -38.42
N ASN A 424 -23.08 22.03 -39.14
CA ASN A 424 -22.11 21.37 -40.03
C ASN A 424 -20.79 20.94 -39.34
N GLN A 425 -20.80 20.71 -38.02
CA GLN A 425 -19.64 20.18 -37.31
C GLN A 425 -19.29 18.76 -37.84
N PRO A 426 -18.10 18.55 -38.44
CA PRO A 426 -17.79 17.32 -39.16
C PRO A 426 -17.36 16.15 -38.25
N ALA A 427 -17.02 16.43 -36.99
CA ALA A 427 -16.59 15.44 -36.00
C ALA A 427 -16.94 15.86 -34.57
N VAL A 428 -17.27 14.88 -33.72
CA VAL A 428 -17.35 15.03 -32.27
C VAL A 428 -16.07 14.41 -31.69
N THR A 429 -15.32 15.18 -30.91
CA THR A 429 -14.03 14.79 -30.32
C THR A 429 -14.11 14.79 -28.82
#